data_AF-A0A7S7ETD9-F1
#
_entry.id   AF-A0A7S7ETD9-F1
#
_cell.length_a   1.000
_cell.length_b   1.000
_cell.length_c   1.000
_cell.angle_alpha   90.00
_cell.angle_beta   90.00
_cell.angle_gamma   90.00
#
_symmetry.space_group_name_H-M   'P 1'
#
loop_
_entity.id
_entity.type
_entity.pdbx_description
1 polymer ?
#
loop_
_entity_poly.entity_id
_entity_poly.type
_entity_poly.pdbx_seq_one_letter_code
_entity_poly.pdbx_strand_id
1 'polypeptide(L)'
;MSKVKEILRLKFDAGLSLRDIAASCNCGKSTVDDVLRRAQNAKISWPCDLNDKELLSLIYPPAEVRKVAAEPDLNYIFSEMKRKHVTLMLLWEEYKRDNPDGLMYTQFCERYRSFKKTNQISCILNIKPESQCR
;
A
#
# COMPACT_ATOMS: atom_id res chain seq x y z
N MET A 1 -8.22 -16.20 23.55
CA MET A 1 -9.21 -15.11 23.38
C MET A 1 -8.48 -13.87 22.89
N SER A 2 -8.90 -13.28 21.77
CA SER A 2 -8.29 -12.02 21.29
C SER A 2 -8.73 -10.84 22.14
N LYS A 3 -7.81 -9.89 22.37
CA LYS A 3 -8.08 -8.65 23.11
C LYS A 3 -9.30 -7.89 22.60
N VAL A 4 -9.55 -7.94 21.29
CA VAL A 4 -10.67 -7.26 20.63
C VAL A 4 -12.03 -7.81 21.08
N LYS A 5 -12.19 -9.14 21.15
CA LYS A 5 -13.43 -9.76 21.65
C LYS A 5 -13.68 -9.41 23.11
N GLU A 6 -12.62 -9.39 23.91
CA GLU A 6 -12.74 -9.05 25.32
C GLU A 6 -13.12 -7.58 25.53
N ILE A 7 -12.56 -6.66 24.74
CA ILE A 7 -12.97 -5.24 24.74
C ILE A 7 -14.46 -5.09 24.41
N LEU A 8 -14.95 -5.81 23.39
CA LEU A 8 -16.37 -5.77 23.02
C LEU A 8 -17.25 -6.36 24.13
N ARG A 9 -16.86 -7.52 24.69
CA ARG A 9 -17.56 -8.14 25.81
C ARG A 9 -17.66 -7.19 27.00
N LEU A 10 -16.55 -6.63 27.46
CA LEU A 10 -16.53 -5.72 28.61
C LEU A 10 -17.34 -4.43 28.36
N LYS A 11 -17.45 -3.99 27.10
CA LYS A 11 -18.23 -2.81 26.76
C LYS A 11 -19.74 -3.07 26.69
N PHE A 12 -20.15 -4.16 26.04
CA PHE A 12 -21.56 -4.45 25.76
C PHE A 12 -22.22 -5.33 26.83
N ASP A 13 -21.49 -6.26 27.44
CA ASP A 13 -21.99 -7.19 28.46
C ASP A 13 -21.85 -6.58 29.86
N ALA A 14 -20.67 -6.03 30.18
CA ALA A 14 -20.37 -5.48 31.51
C ALA A 14 -20.59 -3.96 31.63
N GLY A 15 -20.84 -3.25 30.52
CA GLY A 15 -21.14 -1.81 30.54
C GLY A 15 -20.00 -0.92 31.06
N LEU A 16 -18.75 -1.41 31.07
CA LEU A 16 -17.63 -0.73 31.74
C LEU A 16 -17.18 0.55 31.03
N SER A 17 -16.49 1.41 31.78
CA SER A 17 -15.86 2.60 31.24
C SER A 17 -14.63 2.23 30.40
N LEU A 18 -14.28 3.08 29.43
CA LEU A 18 -13.09 2.86 28.58
C LEU A 18 -11.80 2.70 29.40
N ARG A 19 -11.73 3.33 30.59
CA ARG A 19 -10.57 3.29 31.48
C ARG A 19 -10.44 1.94 32.17
N ASP A 20 -11.55 1.37 32.62
CA ASP A 20 -11.57 0.06 33.28
C ASP A 20 -11.31 -1.07 32.29
N ILE A 21 -11.86 -0.93 31.07
CA ILE A 21 -11.58 -1.85 29.95
C ILE A 21 -10.09 -1.80 29.60
N ALA A 22 -9.50 -0.61 29.50
CA ALA A 22 -8.08 -0.43 29.22
C ALA A 22 -7.19 -1.10 30.29
N ALA A 23 -7.53 -0.93 31.58
CA ALA A 23 -6.85 -1.58 32.68
C ALA A 23 -6.99 -3.12 32.63
N SER A 24 -8.19 -3.63 32.35
CA SER A 24 -8.46 -5.07 32.27
C SER A 24 -7.77 -5.75 31.08
N CYS A 25 -7.76 -5.10 29.91
CA CYS A 25 -7.17 -5.62 28.67
C CYS A 25 -5.67 -5.29 28.51
N ASN A 26 -5.06 -4.64 29.51
CA ASN A 26 -3.67 -4.16 29.52
C ASN A 26 -3.30 -3.44 28.21
N CYS A 27 -4.12 -2.44 27.84
CA CYS A 27 -3.96 -1.65 26.63
C CYS A 27 -4.27 -0.17 26.89
N GLY A 28 -3.85 0.72 25.99
CA GLY A 28 -4.12 2.15 26.14
C GLY A 28 -5.59 2.47 25.90
N LYS A 29 -6.11 3.51 26.58
CA LYS A 29 -7.48 4.02 26.34
C LYS A 29 -7.72 4.34 24.85
N SER A 30 -6.74 4.91 24.18
CA SER A 30 -6.79 5.22 22.74
C SER A 30 -6.95 3.96 21.89
N THR A 31 -6.33 2.85 22.28
CA THR A 31 -6.49 1.56 21.59
C THR A 31 -7.90 1.02 21.78
N VAL A 32 -8.46 1.08 22.99
CA VAL A 32 -9.85 0.66 23.27
C VAL A 32 -10.83 1.49 22.45
N ASP A 33 -10.66 2.81 22.44
CA ASP A 33 -11.48 3.74 21.68
C ASP A 33 -11.43 3.46 20.17
N ASP A 34 -10.22 3.29 19.61
CA ASP A 34 -10.06 3.01 18.18
C ASP A 34 -10.67 1.65 17.79
N VAL A 35 -10.56 0.63 18.65
CA VAL A 35 -11.21 -0.68 18.44
C VAL A 35 -12.72 -0.55 18.42
N LEU A 36 -13.32 0.15 19.40
CA LEU A 36 -14.78 0.34 19.46
C LEU A 36 -15.29 1.15 18.27
N ARG A 37 -14.57 2.20 17.88
CA ARG A 37 -14.90 3.03 16.72
C ARG A 37 -14.84 2.24 15.41
N ARG A 38 -13.81 1.40 15.23
CA ARG A 38 -13.70 0.52 14.05
C ARG A 38 -14.79 -0.56 14.06
N ALA A 39 -15.11 -1.14 15.21
CA ALA A 39 -16.21 -2.10 15.32
C ALA A 39 -17.57 -1.46 14.98
N GLN A 40 -17.79 -0.21 15.41
CA GLN A 40 -18.98 0.56 15.04
C GLN A 40 -19.02 0.85 13.54
N ASN A 41 -17.90 1.25 12.93
CA ASN A 41 -17.80 1.47 11.48
C ASN A 41 -18.04 0.18 10.68
N ALA A 42 -17.57 -0.96 11.19
CA ALA A 42 -17.83 -2.28 10.62
C ALA A 42 -19.23 -2.83 10.97
N LYS A 43 -20.07 -2.05 11.67
CA LYS A 43 -21.45 -2.39 12.10
C LYS A 43 -21.55 -3.74 12.81
N ILE A 44 -20.54 -4.05 13.63
CA ILE A 44 -20.48 -5.31 14.37
C ILE A 44 -21.39 -5.19 15.59
N SER A 45 -22.43 -6.04 15.65
CA SER A 45 -23.28 -6.16 16.83
C SER A 45 -22.72 -7.24 17.76
N TRP A 46 -22.65 -6.94 19.05
CA TRP A 46 -22.37 -7.94 20.08
C TRP A 46 -23.70 -8.52 20.60
N PRO A 47 -23.80 -9.84 20.89
CA PRO A 47 -22.80 -10.89 20.69
C PRO A 47 -22.63 -11.25 19.21
N CYS A 48 -21.39 -11.48 18.78
CA CYS A 48 -21.07 -11.93 17.43
C CYS A 48 -20.49 -13.35 17.46
N ASP A 49 -21.03 -14.26 16.65
CA ASP A 49 -20.49 -15.63 16.46
C ASP A 49 -19.25 -15.68 15.56
N LEU A 50 -18.64 -14.51 15.29
CA LEU A 50 -17.48 -14.40 14.43
C LEU A 50 -16.24 -14.99 15.10
N ASN A 51 -15.45 -15.70 14.31
CA ASN A 51 -14.16 -16.19 14.77
C ASN A 51 -13.18 -15.02 14.96
N ASP A 52 -12.15 -15.20 15.79
CA ASP A 52 -11.19 -14.14 16.11
C ASP A 52 -10.51 -13.56 14.86
N LYS A 53 -10.23 -14.40 13.86
CA LYS A 53 -9.66 -13.98 12.57
C LYS A 53 -10.62 -13.11 11.76
N GLU A 54 -11.87 -13.55 11.62
CA GLU A 54 -12.91 -12.82 10.89
C GLU A 54 -13.14 -11.43 11.50
N LEU A 55 -13.21 -11.37 12.84
CA LEU A 55 -13.38 -10.13 13.57
C LEU A 55 -12.23 -9.15 13.33
N LEU A 56 -10.99 -9.66 13.38
CA LEU A 56 -9.81 -8.86 13.11
C LEU A 56 -9.78 -8.37 11.66
N SER A 57 -10.15 -9.20 10.68
CA SER A 57 -10.21 -8.80 9.27
C SER A 57 -11.26 -7.73 8.99
N LEU A 58 -12.38 -7.71 9.73
CA LEU A 58 -13.40 -6.67 9.62
C LEU A 58 -12.99 -5.33 10.26
N ILE A 59 -12.31 -5.38 11.41
CA ILE A 59 -11.89 -4.18 12.17
C ILE A 59 -10.58 -3.59 11.61
N TYR A 60 -9.71 -4.47 11.12
CA TYR A 60 -8.44 -4.15 10.47
C TYR A 60 -8.45 -4.74 9.07
N PRO A 61 -9.22 -4.15 8.13
CA PRO A 61 -9.13 -4.56 6.75
C PRO A 61 -7.67 -4.42 6.31
N PRO A 62 -7.10 -5.43 5.63
CA PRO A 62 -5.77 -5.29 5.04
C PRO A 62 -5.80 -4.04 4.17
N ALA A 63 -4.79 -3.19 4.31
CA ALA A 63 -4.67 -1.97 3.51
C ALA A 63 -4.97 -2.34 2.07
N GLU A 64 -6.01 -1.73 1.48
CA GLU A 64 -6.38 -2.04 0.11
C GLU A 64 -5.11 -1.96 -0.73
N VAL A 65 -4.78 -3.07 -1.38
CA VAL A 65 -3.69 -3.11 -2.34
C VAL A 65 -4.15 -2.13 -3.42
N ARG A 66 -3.68 -0.88 -3.31
CA ARG A 66 -4.06 0.20 -4.23
C ARG A 66 -3.99 -0.38 -5.62
N LYS A 67 -5.12 -0.37 -6.35
CA LYS A 67 -5.23 -0.90 -7.70
C LYS A 67 -3.95 -0.53 -8.43
N VAL A 68 -3.19 -1.53 -8.86
CA VAL A 68 -1.88 -1.34 -9.47
C VAL A 68 -2.09 -0.37 -10.62
N ALA A 69 -1.63 0.87 -10.43
CA ALA A 69 -1.70 1.89 -11.46
C ALA A 69 -1.09 1.30 -12.73
N ALA A 70 -1.74 1.48 -13.88
CA ALA A 70 -1.23 0.97 -15.15
C ALA A 70 0.24 1.37 -15.29
N GLU A 71 1.14 0.40 -15.38
CA GLU A 71 2.58 0.67 -15.43
C GLU A 71 2.89 1.42 -16.72
N PRO A 72 3.62 2.54 -16.66
CA PRO A 72 4.01 3.27 -17.85
C PRO A 72 5.01 2.45 -18.68
N ASP A 73 4.92 2.51 -20.01
CA ASP A 73 5.90 1.85 -20.89
C ASP A 73 7.25 2.58 -20.84
N LEU A 74 8.15 2.06 -20.00
CA LEU A 74 9.47 2.66 -19.76
C LEU A 74 10.40 2.56 -20.98
N ASN A 75 10.19 1.60 -21.89
CA ASN A 75 10.96 1.49 -23.12
C ASN A 75 10.58 2.59 -24.11
N TYR A 76 9.28 2.85 -24.23
CA TYR A 76 8.76 3.96 -25.01
C TYR A 76 9.28 5.29 -24.46
N ILE A 77 9.15 5.52 -23.15
CA ILE A 77 9.64 6.73 -22.48
C ILE A 77 11.14 6.93 -22.71
N PHE A 78 11.95 5.86 -22.60
CA PHE A 78 13.39 5.96 -22.83
C PHE A 78 13.76 6.28 -24.27
N SER A 79 12.98 5.80 -25.24
CA SER A 79 13.17 6.09 -26.66
C SER A 79 12.81 7.53 -26.99
N GLU A 80 11.68 8.01 -26.48
CA GLU A 80 11.23 9.40 -26.67
C GLU A 80 12.17 10.40 -25.99
N MET A 81 12.72 10.06 -24.81
CA MET A 81 13.73 10.88 -24.12
C MET A 81 15.04 11.08 -24.90
N LYS A 82 15.29 10.32 -25.99
CA LYS A 82 16.44 10.55 -26.89
C LYS A 82 16.17 11.62 -27.95
N ARG A 83 14.92 12.03 -28.14
CA ARG A 83 14.53 13.04 -29.13
C ARG A 83 14.83 14.43 -28.58
N LYS A 84 15.25 15.35 -29.46
CA LYS A 84 15.40 16.77 -29.10
C LYS A 84 14.00 17.32 -28.77
N HIS A 85 13.90 18.05 -27.65
CA HIS A 85 12.68 18.72 -27.13
C HIS A 85 11.67 17.86 -26.35
N VAL A 86 11.94 16.58 -26.09
CA VAL A 86 11.08 15.77 -25.21
C VAL A 86 11.53 15.88 -23.76
N THR A 87 10.58 16.06 -22.83
CA THR A 87 10.84 16.07 -21.39
C THR A 87 10.04 14.97 -20.68
N LEU A 88 10.56 14.50 -19.55
CA LEU A 88 9.87 13.50 -18.73
C LEU A 88 8.52 14.01 -18.19
N MET A 89 8.40 15.33 -18.01
CA MET A 89 7.15 15.98 -17.61
C MET A 89 6.08 15.85 -18.70
N LEU A 90 6.45 16.09 -19.97
CA LEU A 90 5.52 15.96 -21.10
C LEU A 90 5.01 14.51 -21.24
N LEU A 91 5.90 13.52 -21.14
CA LEU A 91 5.53 12.10 -21.20
C LEU A 91 4.65 11.68 -20.00
N TRP A 92 4.89 12.26 -18.83
CA TRP A 92 4.03 12.04 -17.67
C TRP A 92 2.64 12.67 -17.85
N GLU A 93 2.54 13.87 -18.40
CA GLU A 93 1.25 14.52 -18.69
C GLU A 93 0.41 13.71 -19.68
N GLU A 94 1.03 13.16 -20.73
CA GLU A 94 0.38 12.25 -21.67
C GLU A 94 -0.13 10.99 -20.97
N TYR A 95 0.75 10.31 -20.21
CA TYR A 95 0.37 9.15 -19.41
C TYR A 95 -0.77 9.44 -18.43
N LYS A 96 -0.75 10.61 -17.78
CA LYS A 96 -1.75 11.02 -16.79
C LYS A 96 -3.10 11.37 -17.42
N ARG A 97 -3.09 11.85 -18.67
CA ARG A 97 -4.30 12.11 -19.46
C ARG A 97 -5.08 10.81 -19.73
N ASP A 98 -4.37 9.73 -20.05
CA ASP A 98 -4.97 8.41 -20.27
C ASP A 98 -5.22 7.64 -18.95
N ASN A 99 -4.48 7.97 -17.89
CA ASN A 99 -4.54 7.30 -16.59
C ASN A 99 -4.74 8.31 -15.43
N PRO A 100 -5.97 8.79 -15.19
CA PRO A 100 -6.25 9.75 -14.12
C PRO A 100 -5.94 9.19 -12.72
N ASP A 101 -6.05 7.87 -12.52
CA ASP A 101 -5.64 7.15 -11.29
C ASP A 101 -4.20 6.60 -11.36
N GLY A 102 -3.47 6.92 -12.43
CA GLY A 102 -2.10 6.49 -12.66
C GLY A 102 -1.06 7.12 -11.72
N LEU A 103 0.21 6.75 -11.90
CA LEU A 103 1.34 7.25 -11.13
C LEU A 103 1.43 8.79 -11.09
N MET A 104 1.80 9.32 -9.91
CA MET A 104 2.14 10.72 -9.73
C MET A 104 3.54 11.03 -10.27
N TYR A 105 3.83 12.29 -10.59
CA TYR A 105 5.08 12.72 -11.22
C TYR A 105 6.34 12.18 -10.50
N THR A 106 6.38 12.26 -9.17
CA THR A 106 7.51 11.74 -8.36
C THR A 106 7.71 10.24 -8.56
N GLN A 107 6.62 9.47 -8.49
CA GLN A 107 6.65 8.00 -8.68
C GLN A 107 7.07 7.63 -10.11
N PHE A 108 6.59 8.39 -11.09
CA PHE A 108 6.96 8.24 -12.50
C PHE A 108 8.46 8.48 -12.72
N CYS A 109 9.01 9.54 -12.11
CA CYS A 109 10.43 9.83 -12.13
C CYS A 109 11.28 8.73 -11.49
N GLU A 110 10.85 8.21 -10.33
CA GLU A 110 11.54 7.12 -9.63
C GLU A 110 11.55 5.83 -10.46
N ARG A 111 10.42 5.50 -11.09
CA ARG A 111 10.29 4.34 -11.96
C ARG A 111 11.24 4.45 -13.17
N TYR A 112 11.27 5.62 -13.82
CA TYR A 112 12.19 5.89 -14.94
C TYR A 112 13.67 5.83 -14.51
N ARG A 113 14.02 6.41 -13.35
CA ARG A 113 15.41 6.35 -12.82
C ARG A 113 15.84 4.92 -12.53
N SER A 114 14.98 4.11 -11.92
CA SER A 114 15.24 2.69 -11.65
C SER A 114 15.45 1.92 -12.95
N PHE A 115 14.60 2.14 -13.95
CA PHE A 115 14.74 1.54 -15.28
C PHE A 115 16.03 1.97 -15.98
N LYS A 116 16.41 3.25 -15.90
CA LYS A 116 17.67 3.75 -16.45
C LYS A 116 18.88 3.12 -15.77
N LYS A 117 18.82 2.83 -14.46
CA LYS A 117 19.89 2.10 -13.77
C LYS A 117 20.03 0.68 -14.29
N THR A 118 18.93 -0.06 -14.41
CA THR A 118 18.95 -1.43 -14.95
C THR A 118 19.45 -1.47 -16.39
N ASN A 119 19.01 -0.54 -17.24
CA ASN A 119 19.50 -0.44 -18.62
C ASN A 119 20.96 0.02 -18.71
N GLN A 120 21.45 0.91 -17.84
CA GLN A 120 22.87 1.25 -17.79
C GLN A 120 23.74 0.06 -17.37
N ILE A 121 23.27 -0.76 -16.41
CA ILE A 121 23.95 -2.00 -16.03
C ILE A 121 23.96 -3.00 -17.20
N SER A 122 22.85 -3.11 -17.94
CA SER A 122 22.77 -3.94 -19.15
C SER A 122 23.69 -3.44 -20.28
N CYS A 123 23.88 -2.13 -20.42
CA CYS A 123 24.86 -1.56 -21.35
C CYS A 123 26.30 -1.85 -20.92
N ILE A 124 26.60 -1.93 -19.62
CA ILE A 124 27.94 -2.26 -19.10
C ILE A 124 28.25 -3.76 -19.23
N LEU A 125 27.25 -4.64 -19.04
CA LEU A 125 27.43 -6.09 -19.19
C LEU A 125 27.50 -6.57 -20.65
N ASN A 126 27.32 -5.68 -21.63
CA ASN A 126 27.44 -5.99 -23.07
C ASN A 126 28.83 -5.68 -23.65
N ILE A 127 29.88 -5.62 -22.81
CA ILE A 127 31.25 -5.79 -23.30
C ILE A 127 31.45 -7.30 -23.50
N LYS A 128 31.24 -7.76 -24.73
CA LYS A 128 31.62 -9.13 -25.15
C LYS A 128 33.09 -9.37 -24.75
N PRO A 129 33.43 -10.48 -24.09
CA PRO A 129 34.81 -10.92 -24.06
C PRO A 129 35.16 -11.35 -25.49
N GLU A 130 35.95 -10.53 -26.15
CA GLU A 130 36.77 -10.91 -27.30
C GLU A 130 37.43 -12.27 -27.03
N SER A 131 37.02 -13.28 -27.81
CA SER A 131 37.58 -14.62 -27.76
C SER A 131 37.93 -15.07 -29.17
N GLN A 132 39.24 -14.98 -29.42
CA GLN A 132 40.08 -15.85 -30.24
C GLN A 132 40.03 -15.69 -31.76
N CYS A 133 41.08 -15.01 -32.24
CA CYS A 133 41.75 -15.31 -33.50
C CYS A 133 42.09 -16.81 -33.58
N ARG A 134 41.78 -17.43 -34.72
CA ARG A 134 42.48 -18.60 -35.23
C ARG A 134 42.65 -18.45 -36.73
#